data_AF-A0A5Q8CF28-F1
#
_entry.id   AF-A0A5Q8CF28-F1
#
_cell.length_a   1.000
_cell.length_b   1.000
_cell.length_c   1.000
_cell.angle_alpha   90.00
_cell.angle_beta   90.00
_cell.angle_gamma   90.00
#
_symmetry.space_group_name_H-M   'P 1'
#
loop_
_entity.id
_entity.type
_entity.pdbx_description
1 polymer ?
#
loop_
_entity_poly.entity_id
_entity_poly.type
_entity_poly.pdbx_seq_one_letter_code
_entity_poly.pdbx_strand_id
1 'polypeptide(L)'
;MTAELAVSIVALIVSIIALGMSVFFWRRQFRPIVTAMVQTHHGGNDGIAYNLVVLNSGSIPARNIRLVVRDQAALEAALGAGADAETRGYWLACFEPSMVIRLLQNGAQTTCSFGLTHRIPKKSFWKAQAEFPIQIEYEGWFGERYRDDPPNILQIADSDSFTGGMWGPVKNDSGGRVDLH
;
A
#
# COMPACT_ATOMS: atom_id res chain seq x y z
N MET A 1 -32.33 -35.58 -36.15
CA MET A 1 -31.99 -34.17 -35.82
C MET A 1 -31.86 -33.41 -37.13
N THR A 2 -32.58 -32.30 -37.29
CA THR A 2 -32.37 -31.41 -38.44
C THR A 2 -31.05 -30.66 -38.26
N ALA A 3 -30.37 -30.31 -39.36
CA ALA A 3 -29.08 -29.59 -39.32
C ALA A 3 -29.18 -28.28 -38.51
N GLU A 4 -30.32 -27.59 -38.57
CA GLU A 4 -30.60 -26.37 -37.80
C GLU A 4 -30.57 -26.59 -36.29
N LEU A 5 -31.11 -27.72 -35.82
CA LEU A 5 -31.13 -28.09 -34.41
C LEU A 5 -29.70 -28.37 -33.90
N ALA A 6 -28.87 -29.02 -34.72
CA ALA A 6 -27.46 -29.25 -34.39
C ALA A 6 -26.66 -27.93 -34.30
N VAL A 7 -26.83 -27.04 -35.27
CA VAL A 7 -26.19 -25.71 -35.28
C VAL A 7 -26.60 -24.89 -34.06
N SER A 8 -27.89 -24.89 -33.71
CA SER A 8 -28.41 -24.15 -32.56
C SER A 8 -27.86 -24.66 -31.23
N ILE A 9 -27.72 -25.99 -31.07
CA ILE A 9 -27.14 -26.59 -29.86
C ILE A 9 -25.67 -26.19 -29.71
N VAL A 10 -24.90 -26.26 -30.80
CA VAL A 10 -23.47 -25.87 -30.78
C VAL A 10 -23.33 -24.39 -30.45
N ALA A 11 -24.15 -23.53 -31.07
CA ALA A 11 -24.16 -22.10 -30.77
C ALA A 11 -24.44 -21.83 -29.29
N LEU A 12 -25.43 -22.51 -28.70
CA LEU A 12 -25.76 -22.38 -27.28
C LEU A 12 -24.59 -22.76 -26.37
N ILE A 13 -23.91 -23.87 -26.66
CA ILE A 13 -22.73 -24.32 -25.89
C ILE A 13 -21.62 -23.27 -25.96
N VAL A 14 -21.32 -22.76 -27.16
CA VAL A 14 -20.30 -21.72 -27.35
C VAL A 14 -20.68 -20.45 -26.58
N SER A 15 -21.95 -20.03 -26.60
CA SER A 15 -22.42 -18.87 -25.84
C SER A 15 -22.29 -19.06 -24.33
N ILE A 16 -22.60 -20.25 -23.80
CA ILE A 16 -22.45 -20.55 -22.37
C ILE A 16 -20.97 -20.50 -21.95
N ILE A 17 -20.08 -21.08 -22.76
CA ILE A 17 -18.63 -21.04 -22.48
C ILE A 17 -18.11 -19.60 -22.53
N ALA A 18 -18.51 -18.82 -23.54
CA ALA A 18 -18.13 -17.42 -23.66
C ALA A 18 -18.60 -16.58 -22.46
N LEU A 19 -19.83 -16.79 -22.01
CA LEU A 19 -20.38 -16.13 -20.82
C LEU A 19 -19.60 -16.52 -19.56
N GLY A 20 -19.31 -17.81 -19.39
CA GLY A 20 -18.53 -18.32 -18.26
C GLY A 20 -17.12 -17.71 -18.21
N MET A 21 -16.43 -17.65 -19.35
CA MET A 21 -15.13 -16.98 -19.44
C MET A 21 -15.24 -15.48 -19.15
N SER A 22 -16.26 -14.80 -19.68
CA SER A 22 -16.47 -13.36 -19.43
C SER A 22 -16.64 -13.07 -17.94
N VAL A 23 -17.47 -13.85 -17.24
CA VAL A 23 -17.67 -13.73 -15.78
C VAL A 23 -16.37 -14.04 -15.02
N PHE A 24 -15.65 -15.09 -15.42
CA PHE A 24 -14.37 -15.45 -14.80
C PHE A 24 -13.32 -14.33 -14.92
N PHE A 25 -13.14 -13.78 -16.12
CA PHE A 25 -12.20 -12.68 -16.36
C PHE A 25 -12.63 -11.39 -15.66
N TRP A 26 -13.93 -11.09 -15.65
CA TRP A 26 -14.47 -9.95 -14.90
C TRP A 26 -14.06 -10.05 -13.42
N ARG A 27 -14.34 -11.18 -12.75
CA ARG A 27 -14.02 -11.30 -11.32
C ARG A 27 -12.52 -11.20 -11.03
N ARG A 28 -11.66 -11.58 -11.97
CA ARG A 28 -10.20 -11.48 -11.82
C ARG A 28 -9.65 -10.08 -12.12
N GLN A 29 -10.26 -9.37 -13.06
CA GLN A 29 -9.85 -8.02 -13.48
C GLN A 29 -10.34 -6.93 -12.51
N PHE A 30 -11.49 -7.14 -11.87
CA PHE A 30 -12.05 -6.21 -10.88
C PHE A 30 -11.59 -6.54 -9.47
N ARG A 31 -10.31 -6.24 -9.19
CA ARG A 31 -9.63 -6.55 -7.92
C ARG A 31 -9.08 -5.27 -7.27
N PRO A 32 -9.18 -5.08 -5.94
CA PRO A 32 -8.39 -4.06 -5.27
C PRO A 32 -6.91 -4.48 -5.26
N ILE A 33 -6.01 -3.51 -5.34
CA ILE A 33 -4.57 -3.75 -5.25
C ILE A 33 -4.06 -2.72 -4.26
N VAL A 34 -3.84 -3.18 -3.02
CA VAL A 34 -3.39 -2.32 -1.95
C VAL A 34 -1.89 -2.49 -1.77
N THR A 35 -1.16 -1.39 -1.80
CA THR A 35 0.27 -1.35 -1.52
C THR A 35 0.55 -0.36 -0.40
N ALA A 36 1.66 -0.58 0.31
CA ALA A 36 2.18 0.37 1.27
C ALA A 36 3.59 0.78 0.85
N MET A 37 3.97 2.00 1.19
CA MET A 37 5.32 2.52 1.01
C MET A 37 5.64 3.57 2.06
N VAL A 38 6.92 3.72 2.36
CA VAL A 38 7.43 4.79 3.21
C VAL A 38 7.69 5.99 2.31
N GLN A 39 7.08 7.13 2.64
CA GLN A 39 7.30 8.41 1.96
C GLN A 39 7.90 9.42 2.90
N THR A 40 8.75 10.28 2.37
CA THR A 40 9.32 11.40 3.09
C THR A 40 8.24 12.44 3.32
N HIS A 41 8.00 12.77 4.59
CA HIS A 41 7.14 13.89 4.96
C HIS A 41 7.92 15.20 4.93
N HIS A 42 9.12 15.17 5.52
CA HIS A 42 10.01 16.32 5.59
C HIS A 42 11.46 15.85 5.77
N GLY A 43 12.33 16.27 4.85
CA GLY A 43 13.78 16.08 4.92
C GLY A 43 14.49 17.37 5.31
N GLY A 44 15.38 17.30 6.29
CA GLY A 44 16.24 18.41 6.70
C GLY A 44 17.69 17.98 6.90
N ASN A 45 18.56 18.93 7.25
CA ASN A 45 19.99 18.67 7.45
C ASN A 45 20.28 17.69 8.60
N ASP A 46 19.37 17.61 9.56
CA ASP A 46 19.53 16.78 10.75
C ASP A 46 18.83 15.42 10.65
N GLY A 47 17.82 15.26 9.79
CA GLY A 47 17.04 14.03 9.72
C GLY A 47 15.88 14.08 8.73
N ILE A 48 15.24 12.93 8.53
CA ILE A 48 14.11 12.72 7.62
C ILE A 48 12.95 12.12 8.43
N ALA A 49 11.80 12.80 8.40
CA ALA A 49 10.56 12.28 8.96
C ALA A 49 9.76 11.56 7.88
N TYR A 50 9.16 10.43 8.23
CA TYR A 50 8.46 9.58 7.28
C TYR A 50 6.97 9.46 7.57
N ASN A 51 6.22 9.26 6.50
CA ASN A 51 4.85 8.79 6.52
C ASN A 51 4.79 7.37 5.95
N LEU A 52 3.93 6.53 6.52
CA LEU A 52 3.51 5.28 5.90
C LEU A 52 2.31 5.58 5.04
N VAL A 53 2.42 5.33 3.74
CA VAL A 53 1.39 5.63 2.77
C VAL A 53 0.82 4.34 2.24
N VAL A 54 -0.48 4.18 2.36
CA VAL A 54 -1.23 3.05 1.83
C VAL A 54 -2.04 3.54 0.63
N LEU A 55 -1.83 2.92 -0.53
CA LEU A 55 -2.44 3.27 -1.80
C LEU A 55 -3.27 2.09 -2.30
N ASN A 56 -4.46 2.36 -2.83
CA ASN A 56 -5.21 1.38 -3.62
C ASN A 56 -5.12 1.72 -5.11
N SER A 57 -4.32 0.97 -5.86
CA SER A 57 -4.18 1.09 -7.32
C SER A 57 -5.07 0.11 -8.10
N GLY A 58 -5.87 -0.70 -7.39
CA GLY A 58 -6.78 -1.66 -8.01
C GLY A 58 -8.03 -1.00 -8.58
N SER A 59 -8.78 -1.75 -9.38
CA SER A 59 -9.94 -1.25 -10.13
C SER A 59 -11.21 -1.06 -9.27
N ILE A 60 -11.22 -1.53 -8.02
CA ILE A 60 -12.34 -1.41 -7.09
C ILE A 60 -11.88 -0.97 -5.68
N PRO A 61 -12.77 -0.44 -4.83
CA PRO A 61 -12.43 -0.08 -3.46
C PRO A 61 -11.98 -1.27 -2.61
N ALA A 62 -11.03 -1.02 -1.72
CA ALA A 62 -10.56 -1.96 -0.70
C ALA A 62 -11.20 -1.63 0.65
N ARG A 63 -11.54 -2.67 1.43
CA ARG A 63 -12.19 -2.54 2.74
C ARG A 63 -11.41 -3.28 3.80
N ASN A 64 -11.57 -2.84 5.05
CA ASN A 64 -11.02 -3.50 6.24
C ASN A 64 -9.52 -3.84 6.10
N ILE A 65 -8.74 -2.88 5.62
CA ILE A 65 -7.31 -3.07 5.35
C ILE A 65 -6.56 -3.09 6.69
N ARG A 66 -5.70 -4.10 6.86
CA ARG A 66 -4.79 -4.27 7.99
C ARG A 66 -3.38 -4.49 7.50
N LEU A 67 -2.42 -3.96 8.25
CA LEU A 67 -1.00 -4.15 8.02
C LEU A 67 -0.47 -5.07 9.10
N VAL A 68 0.14 -6.18 8.71
CA VAL A 68 0.66 -7.20 9.64
C VAL A 68 2.14 -7.39 9.37
N VAL A 69 2.96 -7.29 10.41
CA VAL A 69 4.39 -7.55 10.28
C VAL A 69 4.61 -9.05 10.13
N ARG A 70 5.25 -9.49 9.04
CA ARG A 70 5.50 -10.92 8.78
C ARG A 70 6.72 -11.44 9.54
N ASP A 71 7.75 -10.60 9.64
CA ASP A 71 9.01 -10.93 10.29
C ASP A 71 9.30 -9.91 11.40
N GLN A 72 9.00 -10.31 12.64
CA GLN A 72 9.27 -9.47 13.80
C GLN A 72 10.77 -9.25 14.01
N ALA A 73 11.62 -10.22 13.67
CA ALA A 73 13.07 -10.08 13.83
C ALA A 73 13.63 -9.03 12.85
N ALA A 74 13.12 -9.01 11.60
CA ALA A 74 13.45 -7.97 10.63
C ALA A 74 12.98 -6.58 11.09
N LEU A 75 11.78 -6.49 11.68
CA LEU A 75 11.30 -5.23 12.26
C LEU A 75 12.22 -4.74 13.39
N GLU A 76 12.56 -5.60 14.34
CA GLU A 76 13.49 -5.24 15.42
C GLU A 76 14.87 -4.84 14.88
N ALA A 77 15.33 -5.52 13.83
CA ALA A 77 16.58 -5.16 13.17
C ALA A 77 16.50 -3.79 12.48
N ALA A 78 15.33 -3.38 12.00
CA ALA A 78 15.09 -2.08 11.38
C ALA A 78 15.02 -0.92 12.38
N LEU A 79 14.76 -1.20 13.66
CA LEU A 79 14.72 -0.17 14.71
C LEU A 79 16.11 0.40 14.99
N GLY A 80 16.17 1.72 15.13
CA GLY A 80 17.34 2.50 15.52
C GLY A 80 17.49 2.58 17.04
N ALA A 81 18.61 3.17 17.48
CA ALA A 81 18.93 3.29 18.91
C ALA A 81 18.03 4.29 19.66
N GLY A 82 17.25 5.10 18.93
CA GLY A 82 16.27 6.03 19.49
C GLY A 82 14.85 5.45 19.62
N ALA A 83 14.64 4.17 19.31
CA ALA A 83 13.34 3.51 19.46
C ALA A 83 13.08 3.13 20.92
N ASP A 84 12.66 4.10 21.72
CA ASP A 84 12.18 3.86 23.09
C ASP A 84 10.78 3.23 23.13
N ALA A 85 10.33 2.79 24.30
CA ALA A 85 9.05 2.09 24.44
C ALA A 85 7.84 2.96 24.05
N GLU A 86 7.90 4.27 24.31
CA GLU A 86 6.81 5.22 24.03
C GLU A 86 6.68 5.48 22.52
N THR A 87 7.80 5.79 21.85
CA THR A 87 7.84 6.03 20.41
C THR A 87 7.51 4.77 19.61
N ARG A 88 7.91 3.58 20.11
CA ARG A 88 7.51 2.29 19.53
C ARG A 88 6.00 2.12 19.56
N GLY A 89 5.34 2.40 20.69
CA GLY A 89 3.88 2.33 20.79
C GLY A 89 3.19 3.26 19.78
N TYR A 90 3.67 4.48 19.65
CA TYR A 90 3.05 5.47 18.75
C TYR A 90 3.27 5.15 17.25
N TRP A 91 4.51 4.92 16.83
CA TRP A 91 4.82 4.73 15.41
C TRP A 91 4.56 3.32 14.88
N LEU A 92 4.49 2.30 15.74
CA LEU A 92 4.09 0.94 15.36
C LEU A 92 2.59 0.69 15.54
N ALA A 93 1.81 1.66 16.03
CA ALA A 93 0.35 1.56 16.19
C ALA A 93 -0.37 1.17 14.88
N CYS A 94 0.18 1.54 13.72
CA CYS A 94 -0.37 1.18 12.41
C CYS A 94 -0.35 -0.33 12.13
N PHE A 95 0.43 -1.11 12.88
CA PHE A 95 0.50 -2.57 12.80
C PHE A 95 -0.36 -3.27 13.86
N GLU A 96 -1.03 -2.52 14.74
CA GLU A 96 -1.91 -3.14 15.73
C GLU A 96 -3.14 -3.77 15.07
N PRO A 97 -3.61 -4.93 15.55
CA PRO A 97 -4.80 -5.58 14.99
C PRO A 97 -6.09 -4.74 15.09
N SER A 98 -6.13 -3.80 16.04
CA SER A 98 -7.21 -2.82 16.25
C SER A 98 -7.27 -1.77 15.15
N MET A 99 -6.14 -1.50 14.50
CA MET A 99 -5.98 -0.42 13.53
C MET A 99 -6.33 -0.91 12.12
N VAL A 100 -7.47 -0.41 11.64
CA VAL A 100 -8.09 -0.86 10.39
C VAL A 100 -8.47 0.35 9.55
N ILE A 101 -7.96 0.41 8.31
CA ILE A 101 -8.45 1.36 7.32
C ILE A 101 -9.75 0.78 6.76
N ARG A 102 -10.88 1.37 7.16
CA ARG A 102 -12.22 0.83 6.88
C ARG A 102 -12.55 0.77 5.39
N LEU A 103 -12.14 1.80 4.65
CA LEU A 103 -12.42 1.95 3.24
C LEU A 103 -11.31 2.78 2.59
N LEU A 104 -10.79 2.28 1.47
CA LEU A 104 -9.87 3.01 0.60
C LEU A 104 -10.39 2.91 -0.84
N GLN A 105 -10.82 4.05 -1.38
CA GLN A 105 -11.34 4.14 -2.74
C GLN A 105 -10.26 3.77 -3.76
N ASN A 106 -10.68 3.35 -4.95
CA ASN A 106 -9.75 3.16 -6.08
C ASN A 106 -9.04 4.49 -6.38
N GLY A 107 -7.71 4.44 -6.49
CA GLY A 107 -6.84 5.57 -6.78
C GLY A 107 -6.58 6.46 -5.56
N ALA A 108 -7.22 6.20 -4.43
CA ALA A 108 -7.02 6.97 -3.20
C ALA A 108 -5.85 6.42 -2.39
N GLN A 109 -5.23 7.33 -1.63
CA GLN A 109 -4.20 7.02 -0.65
C GLN A 109 -4.60 7.54 0.73
N THR A 110 -4.09 6.89 1.76
CA THR A 110 -4.15 7.36 3.15
C THR A 110 -2.78 7.26 3.78
N THR A 111 -2.51 8.07 4.79
CA THR A 111 -1.19 8.16 5.41
C THR A 111 -1.27 8.17 6.93
N CYS A 112 -0.20 7.73 7.58
CA CYS A 112 0.04 7.99 9.01
C CYS A 112 1.51 8.31 9.26
N SER A 113 1.80 8.97 10.39
CA SER A 113 3.17 9.23 10.81
C SER A 113 3.93 7.92 11.06
N PHE A 114 5.17 7.84 10.60
CA PHE A 114 5.93 6.59 10.60
C PHE A 114 7.39 6.79 10.95
N GLY A 115 7.67 7.42 12.09
CA GLY A 115 9.02 7.56 12.59
C GLY A 115 9.92 8.50 11.79
N LEU A 116 11.19 8.50 12.16
CA LEU A 116 12.21 9.35 11.57
C LEU A 116 13.59 8.70 11.60
N THR A 117 14.46 9.14 10.69
CA THR A 117 15.91 8.96 10.76
C THR A 117 16.57 10.30 11.11
N HIS A 118 17.64 10.26 11.88
CA HIS A 118 18.41 11.44 12.28
C HIS A 118 19.90 11.14 12.09
N ARG A 119 20.69 12.17 11.78
CA ARG A 119 22.16 12.14 11.79
C ARG A 119 22.77 11.60 13.09
N ILE A 120 22.09 11.80 14.24
CA ILE A 120 22.50 11.26 15.52
C ILE A 120 21.76 9.92 15.71
N PRO A 121 22.45 8.75 15.69
CA PRO A 121 21.79 7.44 15.71
C PRO A 121 20.87 7.21 16.91
N LYS A 122 21.17 7.83 18.06
CA LYS A 122 20.35 7.76 19.29
C LYS A 122 19.02 8.50 19.19
N LYS A 123 18.83 9.35 18.18
CA LYS A 123 17.57 10.05 17.91
C LYS A 123 16.78 9.40 16.79
N SER A 124 17.38 8.46 16.07
CA SER A 124 16.73 7.77 14.95
C SER A 124 15.84 6.66 15.47
N PHE A 125 14.58 6.69 15.07
CA PHE A 125 13.65 5.60 15.32
C PHE A 125 13.93 4.42 14.40
N TRP A 126 14.23 4.72 13.14
CA TRP A 126 14.60 3.71 12.14
C TRP A 126 16.09 3.76 11.85
N LYS A 127 16.65 2.63 11.43
CA LYS A 127 17.93 2.60 10.72
C LYS A 127 17.69 3.00 9.26
N ALA A 128 18.59 3.82 8.72
CA ALA A 128 18.52 4.21 7.31
C ALA A 128 18.70 2.97 6.42
N GLN A 129 17.93 2.91 5.32
CA GLN A 129 17.93 1.80 4.35
C GLN A 129 17.53 0.44 4.97
N ALA A 130 16.92 0.44 6.15
CA ALA A 130 16.38 -0.79 6.71
C ALA A 130 15.17 -1.26 5.92
N GLU A 131 15.00 -2.58 5.83
CA GLU A 131 13.90 -3.21 5.14
C GLU A 131 13.24 -4.25 6.04
N PHE A 132 11.92 -4.34 5.97
CA PHE A 132 11.19 -5.42 6.61
C PHE A 132 9.89 -5.75 5.87
N PRO A 133 9.50 -7.04 5.83
CA PRO A 133 8.31 -7.48 5.13
C PRO A 133 7.04 -7.27 5.98
N ILE A 134 6.01 -6.72 5.34
CA ILE A 134 4.65 -6.67 5.87
C ILE A 134 3.69 -7.44 4.97
N GLN A 135 2.62 -7.96 5.55
CA GLN A 135 1.45 -8.44 4.85
C GLN A 135 0.37 -7.37 4.90
N ILE A 136 -0.25 -7.11 3.76
CA ILE A 136 -1.44 -6.29 3.68
C ILE A 136 -2.62 -7.25 3.55
N GLU A 137 -3.50 -7.27 4.54
CA GLU A 137 -4.75 -8.01 4.50
C GLU A 137 -5.89 -7.05 4.20
N TYR A 138 -6.78 -7.40 3.28
CA TYR A 138 -7.91 -6.54 2.92
C TYR A 138 -9.05 -7.33 2.29
N GLU A 139 -10.21 -6.70 2.19
CA GLU A 139 -11.41 -7.27 1.59
C GLU A 139 -11.79 -6.47 0.34
N GLY A 140 -12.17 -7.18 -0.72
CA GLY A 140 -12.76 -6.57 -1.91
C GLY A 140 -14.21 -6.16 -1.68
N TRP A 141 -14.73 -5.33 -2.57
CA TRP A 141 -16.12 -4.87 -2.51
C TRP A 141 -17.14 -6.03 -2.49
N PHE A 142 -16.82 -7.13 -3.17
CA PHE A 142 -17.67 -8.31 -3.29
C PHE A 142 -17.44 -9.38 -2.20
N GLY A 143 -16.74 -9.04 -1.11
CA GLY A 143 -16.53 -9.92 0.04
C GLY A 143 -15.37 -10.91 -0.08
N GLU A 144 -14.68 -10.94 -1.22
CA GLU A 144 -13.40 -11.66 -1.41
C GLU A 144 -12.37 -11.13 -0.42
N ARG A 145 -11.62 -12.03 0.24
CA ARG A 145 -10.56 -11.68 1.19
C ARG A 145 -9.20 -11.94 0.57
N TYR A 146 -8.31 -10.96 0.67
CA TYR A 146 -6.95 -11.04 0.16
C TYR A 146 -5.97 -11.06 1.33
N ARG A 147 -5.28 -12.19 1.51
CA ARG A 147 -4.29 -12.43 2.58
C ARG A 147 -3.03 -13.14 2.09
N ASP A 148 -3.10 -13.74 0.90
CA ASP A 148 -2.03 -14.55 0.32
C ASP A 148 -1.24 -13.78 -0.74
N ASP A 149 -1.43 -12.46 -0.83
CA ASP A 149 -0.57 -11.62 -1.66
C ASP A 149 0.89 -11.73 -1.17
N PRO A 150 1.88 -11.64 -2.07
CA PRO A 150 3.28 -11.56 -1.67
C PRO A 150 3.51 -10.46 -0.63
N PRO A 151 4.42 -10.66 0.33
CA PRO A 151 4.75 -9.63 1.30
C PRO A 151 5.20 -8.34 0.61
N ASN A 152 4.68 -7.22 1.09
CA ASN A 152 5.11 -5.90 0.68
C ASN A 152 6.33 -5.51 1.53
N ILE A 153 7.47 -5.24 0.89
CA ILE A 153 8.71 -4.86 1.58
C ILE A 153 8.67 -3.36 1.83
N LEU A 154 8.65 -2.96 3.10
CA LEU A 154 8.82 -1.56 3.47
C LEU A 154 10.31 -1.26 3.58
N GLN A 155 10.77 -0.27 2.84
CA GLN A 155 12.13 0.24 2.88
C GLN A 155 12.14 1.64 3.53
N ILE A 156 12.98 1.83 4.54
CA ILE A 156 13.19 3.14 5.17
C ILE A 156 14.20 3.93 4.32
N ALA A 157 13.69 4.58 3.28
CA ALA A 157 14.48 5.41 2.38
C ALA A 157 13.81 6.76 2.15
N ASP A 158 14.62 7.73 1.71
CA ASP A 158 14.10 8.99 1.17
C ASP A 158 13.34 8.69 -0.12
N SER A 159 12.10 9.19 -0.21
CA SER A 159 11.27 9.03 -1.41
C SER A 159 11.52 10.11 -2.45
N ASP A 160 12.07 11.25 -2.02
CA ASP A 160 12.33 12.40 -2.87
C ASP A 160 13.69 12.24 -3.59
N SER A 161 14.57 11.40 -3.04
CA SER A 161 15.80 10.97 -3.70
C SER A 161 16.10 9.50 -3.48
N PHE A 162 16.22 8.77 -4.59
CA PHE A 162 16.66 7.38 -4.60
C PHE A 162 18.01 7.15 -3.89
N THR A 163 18.88 8.17 -3.84
CA THR A 163 20.19 8.08 -3.19
C THR A 163 20.28 8.87 -1.87
N GLY A 164 19.20 9.54 -1.46
CA GLY A 164 19.18 10.47 -0.32
C GLY A 164 19.93 11.79 -0.58
N GLY A 165 20.39 12.04 -1.81
CA GLY A 165 20.99 13.31 -2.23
C GLY A 165 20.04 14.07 -3.16
N MET A 166 19.71 15.32 -2.79
CA MET A 166 18.92 16.22 -3.65
C MET A 166 19.65 17.55 -3.89
N TRP A 167 19.55 18.04 -5.12
CA TRP A 167 20.00 19.38 -5.49
C TRP A 167 18.86 20.39 -5.30
N GLY A 168 18.57 20.76 -4.04
CA GLY A 168 17.52 21.72 -3.71
C GLY A 168 16.09 21.25 -4.07
N PRO A 169 15.05 21.96 -3.62
CA PRO A 169 13.67 21.53 -3.86
C PRO A 169 13.32 21.68 -5.35
N VAL A 170 12.87 20.58 -5.97
CA VAL A 170 12.13 20.67 -7.23
C VAL A 170 10.78 21.29 -6.90
N LYS A 171 10.55 22.50 -7.41
CA LYS A 171 9.32 23.26 -7.19
C LYS A 171 8.12 22.49 -7.80
N ASN A 172 7.26 21.94 -6.96
CA ASN A 172 5.98 21.37 -7.41
C ASN A 172 5.00 22.52 -7.71
N ASP A 173 4.95 22.98 -8.96
CA ASP A 173 3.95 23.95 -9.44
C ASP A 173 2.58 23.26 -9.68
N SER A 174 1.98 22.68 -8.63
CA SER A 174 0.60 22.16 -8.64
C SER A 174 -0.29 22.92 -7.65
N GLY A 175 -0.26 24.25 -7.74
CA GLY A 175 -1.05 25.16 -6.92
C GLY A 175 -1.82 26.19 -7.76
N GLY A 176 -2.64 25.73 -8.71
CA GLY A 176 -3.61 26.58 -9.39
C GLY A 176 -4.78 26.94 -8.46
N ARG A 177 -4.55 27.87 -7.54
CA ARG A 177 -5.60 28.49 -6.72
C ARG A 177 -6.06 29.75 -7.45
N VAL A 178 -7.23 29.68 -8.09
CA VAL A 178 -7.93 30.85 -8.62
C VAL A 178 -8.62 31.51 -7.42
N ASP A 179 -8.00 32.54 -6.87
CA ASP A 179 -8.67 33.45 -5.94
C ASP A 179 -9.58 34.37 -6.77
N LEU A 180 -10.90 34.20 -6.60
CA LEU A 180 -11.90 35.15 -7.06
C LEU A 180 -12.09 36.20 -5.96
N HIS A 181 -11.72 37.45 -6.27
CA HIS A 181 -12.16 38.65 -5.57
C HIS A 181 -13.26 39.34 -6.37
#